data_AF-A0A1U7XCK6-F1
#
_entry.id   AF-A0A1U7XCK6-F1
#
_cell.length_a   1.000
_cell.length_b   1.000
_cell.length_c   1.000
_cell.angle_alpha   90.00
_cell.angle_beta   90.00
_cell.angle_gamma   90.00
#
_symmetry.space_group_name_H-M   'P 1'
#
loop_
_entity.id
_entity.type
_entity.pdbx_description
1 polymer ?
#
loop_
_entity_poly.entity_id
_entity_poly.type
_entity_poly.pdbx_seq_one_letter_code
_entity_poly.pdbx_strand_id
1 'polypeptide(L)'
;MEELEDVVFCTDMPKALTHTCLVLLPKVDSPQSFTELRPISLSNFSCKIISKLMNQRLSPLMQKLQIENIVANFFWGKEANRNKRHWIAWNDLCFPVTQGGAGFRSLQDICNVFSAKLWWNFRTQKTMLKDFLEAKYCKMAYPVAKKWSYGQSHTWRRLMDIENVVQPYIFLRLGNGDVSFWCDNWTCLGALATITPLNRASKNTNVKEFMHNGTWRQDKLTGLLPVNVINTIQKMEFDERRKDCPYWLTEGT
;
A
#
# COMPACT_ATOMS: atom_id res chain seq x y z
N MET A 1 -29.80 -3.63 24.10
CA MET A 1 -29.43 -2.26 23.70
C MET A 1 -28.46 -1.65 24.71
N GLU A 2 -28.54 -2.03 25.99
CA GLU A 2 -27.55 -1.72 27.05
C GLU A 2 -26.13 -2.27 26.80
N GLU A 3 -25.96 -3.49 26.28
CA GLU A 3 -24.61 -4.09 26.13
C GLU A 3 -23.70 -3.40 25.09
N LEU A 4 -24.25 -2.56 24.22
CA LEU A 4 -23.49 -1.79 23.21
C LEU A 4 -23.04 -0.42 23.74
N GLU A 5 -23.71 0.12 24.76
CA GLU A 5 -23.28 1.34 25.43
C GLU A 5 -22.05 1.08 26.30
N ASP A 6 -21.96 -0.06 26.97
CA ASP A 6 -20.81 -0.39 27.82
C ASP A 6 -19.50 -0.61 27.04
N VAL A 7 -19.54 -1.10 25.79
CA VAL A 7 -18.31 -1.31 25.00
C VAL A 7 -17.76 0.01 24.42
N VAL A 8 -18.62 1.02 24.25
CA VAL A 8 -18.24 2.33 23.70
C VAL A 8 -17.98 3.36 24.82
N PHE A 9 -18.58 3.18 26.00
CA PHE A 9 -18.53 4.15 27.11
C PHE A 9 -17.94 3.64 28.43
N CYS A 10 -17.48 2.39 28.56
CA CYS A 10 -16.92 1.93 29.83
C CYS A 10 -15.44 2.32 30.05
N THR A 11 -15.25 2.99 31.19
CA THR A 11 -14.03 3.42 31.89
C THR A 11 -13.32 4.65 31.36
N ASP A 12 -13.12 5.63 32.25
CA ASP A 12 -12.37 6.87 32.04
C ASP A 12 -11.14 6.64 31.16
N MET A 13 -11.25 7.06 29.90
CA MET A 13 -10.14 7.02 28.96
C MET A 13 -8.96 7.76 29.59
N PRO A 14 -7.80 7.09 29.79
CA PRO A 14 -6.63 7.73 30.37
C PRO A 14 -6.40 9.07 29.68
N LYS A 15 -6.28 10.17 30.44
CA LYS A 15 -6.20 11.51 29.85
C LYS A 15 -5.15 11.59 28.73
N ALA A 16 -4.03 10.87 28.85
CA ALA A 16 -3.00 10.72 27.80
C ALA A 16 -3.53 10.30 26.41
N LEU A 17 -4.63 9.55 26.34
CA LEU A 17 -5.32 9.14 25.11
C LEU A 17 -6.23 10.21 24.52
N THR A 18 -6.74 11.15 25.33
CA THR A 18 -7.60 12.26 24.88
C THR A 18 -6.84 13.56 24.67
N HIS A 19 -5.58 13.65 25.15
CA HIS A 19 -4.72 14.79 24.86
C HIS A 19 -4.51 14.95 23.36
N THR A 20 -4.90 16.12 22.89
CA THR A 20 -4.70 16.59 21.52
C THR A 20 -3.59 17.62 21.54
N CYS A 21 -2.53 17.40 20.77
CA CYS A 21 -1.48 18.41 20.61
C CYS A 21 -1.94 19.37 19.51
N LEU A 22 -2.31 20.60 19.88
CA LEU A 22 -2.61 21.64 18.92
C LEU A 22 -1.30 22.30 18.46
N VAL A 23 -1.01 22.19 17.17
CA VAL A 23 0.11 22.87 16.52
C VAL A 23 -0.45 23.99 15.65
N LEU A 24 0.03 25.20 15.86
CA LEU A 24 -0.34 26.37 15.05
C LEU A 24 0.69 26.52 13.92
N LEU A 25 0.28 26.30 12.68
CA LEU A 25 1.13 26.52 11.51
C LEU A 25 0.92 27.92 10.94
N PRO A 26 1.99 28.73 10.74
CA PRO A 26 1.88 30.04 10.11
C PRO A 26 1.40 29.94 8.66
N LYS A 27 0.44 30.80 8.27
CA LYS A 27 -0.02 30.95 6.87
C LYS A 27 0.80 31.96 6.09
N VAL A 28 1.49 32.88 6.78
CA VAL A 28 2.26 34.00 6.25
C VAL A 28 3.58 34.12 7.00
N ASP A 29 4.56 34.80 6.40
CA ASP A 29 5.84 35.09 7.04
C ASP A 29 5.61 36.09 8.19
N SER A 30 5.87 35.64 9.43
CA SER A 30 5.70 36.41 10.69
C SER A 30 4.25 36.77 11.07
N PRO A 31 3.42 35.78 11.46
CA PRO A 31 2.02 36.02 11.82
C PRO A 31 1.90 36.89 13.08
N GLN A 32 1.06 37.92 13.01
CA GLN A 32 0.76 38.85 14.10
C GLN A 32 -0.60 38.57 14.75
N SER A 33 -1.43 37.71 14.14
CA SER A 33 -2.77 37.38 14.63
C SER A 33 -3.09 35.89 14.54
N PHE A 34 -3.94 35.38 15.45
CA PHE A 34 -4.38 33.98 15.47
C PHE A 34 -5.12 33.55 14.20
N THR A 35 -5.74 34.48 13.46
CA THR A 35 -6.40 34.19 12.17
C THR A 35 -5.40 33.83 11.06
N GLU A 36 -4.15 34.23 11.22
CA GLU A 36 -3.03 33.95 10.32
C GLU A 36 -2.34 32.61 10.63
N LEU A 37 -2.83 31.89 11.65
CA LEU A 37 -2.38 30.56 12.01
C LEU A 37 -3.41 29.52 11.57
N ARG A 38 -2.95 28.34 11.13
CA ARG A 38 -3.78 27.14 10.96
C ARG A 38 -3.64 26.27 12.19
N PRO A 39 -4.68 26.10 13.01
CA PRO A 39 -4.65 25.11 14.07
C PRO A 39 -4.73 23.71 13.47
N ILE A 40 -3.71 22.89 13.72
CA ILE A 40 -3.70 21.47 13.41
C ILE A 40 -3.75 20.70 14.72
N SER A 41 -4.84 19.97 14.89
CA SER A 41 -4.97 18.96 15.93
C SER A 41 -4.16 17.73 15.54
N LEU A 42 -3.04 17.50 16.23
CA LEU A 42 -2.28 16.26 16.11
C LEU A 42 -2.83 15.22 17.07
N SER A 43 -3.40 14.16 16.50
CA SER A 43 -3.78 12.95 17.24
C SER A 43 -2.54 12.28 17.83
N ASN A 44 -2.61 11.88 19.10
CA ASN A 44 -1.55 11.11 19.75
C ASN A 44 -1.35 9.71 19.12
N PHE A 45 -0.25 9.04 19.48
CA PHE A 45 0.12 7.72 18.93
C PHE A 45 -1.00 6.68 19.10
N SER A 46 -1.68 6.70 20.24
CA SER A 46 -2.79 5.80 20.53
C SER A 46 -3.99 6.05 19.62
N CYS A 47 -4.39 7.30 19.40
CA CYS A 47 -5.42 7.64 18.42
C CYS A 47 -5.03 7.24 17.00
N LYS A 48 -3.74 7.29 16.63
CA LYS A 48 -3.26 6.77 15.34
C LYS A 48 -3.36 5.24 15.25
N ILE A 49 -3.05 4.52 16.33
CA ILE A 49 -3.24 3.07 16.40
C ILE A 49 -4.73 2.74 16.32
N ILE A 50 -5.57 3.38 17.13
CA ILE A 50 -7.03 3.17 17.15
C ILE A 50 -7.61 3.48 15.78
N SER A 51 -7.27 4.63 15.17
CA SER A 51 -7.72 4.98 13.82
C SER A 51 -7.27 3.96 12.78
N LYS A 52 -6.07 3.39 12.92
CA LYS A 52 -5.56 2.35 12.02
C LYS A 52 -6.25 1.00 12.21
N LEU A 53 -6.53 0.60 13.46
CA LEU A 53 -7.27 -0.60 13.81
C LEU A 53 -8.75 -0.48 13.40
N MET A 54 -9.37 0.68 13.66
CA MET A 54 -10.70 1.02 13.20
C MET A 54 -10.75 1.01 11.68
N ASN A 55 -9.81 1.64 10.97
CA ASN A 55 -9.77 1.58 9.50
C ASN A 55 -9.61 0.13 8.99
N GLN A 56 -8.83 -0.72 9.66
CA GLN A 56 -8.72 -2.14 9.31
C GLN A 56 -10.03 -2.91 9.49
N ARG A 57 -10.82 -2.59 10.53
CA ARG A 57 -12.11 -3.25 10.83
C ARG A 57 -13.29 -2.64 10.06
N LEU A 58 -13.25 -1.32 9.83
CA LEU A 58 -14.25 -0.54 9.13
C LEU A 58 -14.10 -0.69 7.63
N SER A 59 -12.91 -0.89 7.06
CA SER A 59 -12.74 -1.04 5.60
C SER A 59 -13.72 -2.02 4.93
N PRO A 60 -13.95 -3.25 5.43
CA PRO A 60 -14.99 -4.13 4.88
C PRO A 60 -16.43 -3.63 5.16
N LEU A 61 -16.63 -2.90 6.25
CA LEU A 61 -17.91 -2.24 6.56
C LEU A 61 -18.14 -0.99 5.72
N MET A 62 -17.13 -0.27 5.23
CA MET A 62 -17.32 0.94 4.42
C MET A 62 -17.94 0.60 3.07
N GLN A 63 -17.54 -0.53 2.48
CA GLN A 63 -18.17 -1.11 1.29
C GLN A 63 -19.60 -1.58 1.59
N LYS A 64 -19.84 -2.16 2.77
CA LYS A 64 -21.13 -2.77 3.14
C LYS A 64 -22.18 -1.78 3.66
N LEU A 65 -21.75 -0.74 4.38
CA LEU A 65 -22.58 0.27 5.04
C LEU A 65 -22.87 1.47 4.12
N GLN A 66 -22.37 1.46 2.89
CA GLN A 66 -22.56 2.54 1.93
C GLN A 66 -22.26 3.92 2.56
N ILE A 67 -21.14 4.05 3.27
CA ILE A 67 -20.79 5.32 3.94
C ILE A 67 -20.71 6.45 2.91
N GLU A 68 -20.28 6.14 1.68
CA GLU A 68 -20.32 7.06 0.55
C GLU A 68 -21.74 7.57 0.26
N ASN A 69 -22.79 6.76 0.44
CA ASN A 69 -24.18 7.22 0.34
C ASN A 69 -24.56 8.16 1.48
N ILE A 70 -24.06 7.96 2.70
CA ILE A 70 -24.29 8.89 3.81
C ILE A 70 -23.64 10.25 3.50
N VAL A 71 -22.40 10.23 3.01
CA VAL A 71 -21.69 11.45 2.61
C VAL A 71 -22.38 12.11 1.40
N ALA A 72 -22.84 11.34 0.42
CA ALA A 72 -23.62 11.87 -0.70
C ALA A 72 -24.95 12.47 -0.23
N ASN A 73 -25.63 11.82 0.73
CA ASN A 73 -26.89 12.29 1.31
C ASN A 73 -26.72 13.59 2.12
N PHE A 74 -25.54 13.86 2.68
CA PHE A 74 -25.27 15.16 3.30
C PHE A 74 -25.47 16.31 2.30
N PHE A 75 -24.91 16.16 1.09
CA PHE A 75 -25.01 17.17 0.03
C PHE A 75 -26.37 17.15 -0.68
N TRP A 76 -26.85 15.97 -1.08
CA TRP A 76 -27.97 15.81 -2.00
C TRP A 76 -29.09 14.89 -1.49
N GLY A 77 -29.13 14.61 -0.19
CA GLY A 77 -30.15 13.75 0.44
C GLY A 77 -31.45 14.49 0.73
N LYS A 78 -32.09 14.17 1.85
CA LYS A 78 -33.38 14.77 2.25
C LYS A 78 -33.19 15.73 3.43
N GLU A 79 -33.90 16.84 3.41
CA GLU A 79 -33.97 17.80 4.52
C GLU A 79 -35.43 18.19 4.75
N ALA A 80 -35.91 18.04 6.00
CA ALA A 80 -37.27 18.40 6.41
C ALA A 80 -38.37 17.94 5.41
N ASN A 81 -38.27 16.69 4.95
CA ASN A 81 -39.20 16.05 4.02
C ASN A 81 -39.17 16.56 2.55
N ARG A 82 -38.17 17.36 2.16
CA ARG A 82 -37.89 17.73 0.77
C ARG A 82 -36.59 17.08 0.29
N ASN A 83 -36.57 16.64 -0.97
CA ASN A 83 -35.34 16.15 -1.60
C ASN A 83 -34.48 17.33 -2.00
N LYS A 84 -33.20 17.35 -1.59
CA LYS A 84 -32.21 18.28 -2.13
C LYS A 84 -32.00 17.93 -3.61
N ARG A 85 -31.68 18.95 -4.42
CA ARG A 85 -31.37 18.72 -5.84
C ARG A 85 -30.07 17.93 -5.93
N HIS A 86 -30.06 16.85 -6.69
CA HIS A 86 -28.85 16.08 -6.97
C HIS A 86 -28.17 16.62 -8.23
N TRP A 87 -26.98 17.22 -8.08
CA TRP A 87 -26.31 17.93 -9.18
C TRP A 87 -25.31 17.07 -9.95
N ILE A 88 -24.67 16.11 -9.28
CA ILE A 88 -23.64 15.24 -9.84
C ILE A 88 -23.57 13.94 -9.04
N ALA A 89 -23.32 12.81 -9.71
CA ALA A 89 -23.17 11.53 -9.02
C ALA A 89 -21.94 11.53 -8.12
N TRP A 90 -21.98 10.78 -7.01
CA TRP A 90 -20.87 10.72 -6.06
C TRP A 90 -19.56 10.26 -6.72
N ASN A 91 -19.63 9.26 -7.60
CA ASN A 91 -18.46 8.77 -8.34
C ASN A 91 -17.84 9.86 -9.22
N ASP A 92 -18.67 10.65 -9.90
CA ASP A 92 -18.20 11.72 -10.78
C ASP A 92 -17.61 12.89 -9.98
N LEU A 93 -18.17 13.16 -8.79
CA LEU A 93 -17.65 14.14 -7.84
C LEU A 93 -16.24 13.77 -7.34
N CYS A 94 -15.91 12.48 -7.28
CA CYS A 94 -14.60 11.98 -6.87
C CYS A 94 -13.51 12.08 -7.95
N PHE A 95 -13.84 12.43 -9.20
CA PHE A 95 -12.80 12.68 -10.20
C PHE A 95 -11.94 13.89 -9.81
N PRO A 96 -10.67 13.94 -10.25
CA PRO A 96 -9.84 15.13 -10.14
C PRO A 96 -10.52 16.36 -10.76
N VAL A 97 -10.20 17.54 -10.24
CA VAL A 97 -10.72 18.83 -10.77
C VAL A 97 -10.35 19.00 -12.25
N THR A 98 -9.18 18.50 -12.66
CA THR A 98 -8.73 18.51 -14.06
C THR A 98 -9.59 17.64 -14.99
N GLN A 99 -10.36 16.70 -14.44
CA GLN A 99 -11.27 15.81 -15.17
C GLN A 99 -12.75 16.18 -14.95
N GLY A 100 -13.03 17.37 -14.39
CA GLY A 100 -14.40 17.87 -14.20
C GLY A 100 -15.09 17.39 -12.92
N GLY A 101 -14.39 16.65 -12.06
CA GLY A 101 -14.88 16.33 -10.71
C GLY A 101 -14.58 17.44 -9.70
N ALA A 102 -14.99 17.25 -8.44
CA ALA A 102 -14.70 18.22 -7.37
C ALA A 102 -13.45 17.83 -6.56
N GLY A 103 -12.74 16.76 -6.95
CA GLY A 103 -11.51 16.32 -6.29
C GLY A 103 -11.73 15.63 -4.95
N PHE A 104 -12.97 15.25 -4.61
CA PHE A 104 -13.20 14.36 -3.47
C PHE A 104 -12.50 13.02 -3.72
N ARG A 105 -12.17 12.30 -2.65
CA ARG A 105 -11.56 10.97 -2.76
C ARG A 105 -12.61 9.93 -2.39
N SER A 106 -12.81 8.95 -3.26
CA SER A 106 -13.63 7.79 -2.91
C SER A 106 -13.01 7.09 -1.69
N LEU A 107 -13.85 6.64 -0.76
CA LEU A 107 -13.40 5.85 0.37
C LEU A 107 -12.79 4.52 -0.09
N GLN A 108 -13.26 3.99 -1.23
CA GLN A 108 -12.67 2.81 -1.85
C GLN A 108 -11.24 3.09 -2.32
N ASP A 109 -11.02 4.22 -2.99
CA ASP A 109 -9.68 4.62 -3.42
C ASP A 109 -8.75 4.83 -2.24
N ILE A 110 -9.23 5.48 -1.18
CA ILE A 110 -8.47 5.64 0.07
C ILE A 110 -8.08 4.28 0.65
N CYS A 111 -9.01 3.31 0.69
CA CYS A 111 -8.72 1.95 1.13
C CYS A 111 -7.68 1.26 0.26
N ASN A 112 -7.79 1.39 -1.06
CA ASN A 112 -6.87 0.81 -2.01
C ASN A 112 -5.47 1.40 -1.85
N VAL A 113 -5.35 2.73 -1.73
CA VAL A 113 -4.08 3.43 -1.50
C VAL A 113 -3.44 3.00 -0.16
N PHE A 114 -4.22 2.89 0.91
CA PHE A 114 -3.67 2.39 2.18
C PHE A 114 -3.23 0.93 2.10
N SER A 115 -3.94 0.11 1.32
CA SER A 115 -3.57 -1.28 1.07
C SER A 115 -2.31 -1.37 0.21
N ALA A 116 -2.18 -0.52 -0.81
CA ALA A 116 -0.99 -0.40 -1.65
C ALA A 116 0.23 0.02 -0.82
N LYS A 117 0.07 1.02 0.06
CA LYS A 117 1.12 1.43 1.00
C LYS A 117 1.50 0.31 1.97
N LEU A 118 0.51 -0.47 2.44
CA LEU A 118 0.77 -1.62 3.30
C LEU A 118 1.54 -2.72 2.55
N TRP A 119 1.17 -3.02 1.30
CA TRP A 119 1.88 -3.95 0.43
C TRP A 119 3.32 -3.50 0.19
N TRP A 120 3.51 -2.22 -0.14
CA TRP A 120 4.82 -1.62 -0.31
C TRP A 120 5.68 -1.81 0.93
N ASN A 121 5.18 -1.46 2.11
CA ASN A 121 5.93 -1.61 3.35
C ASN A 121 6.25 -3.08 3.65
N PHE A 122 5.29 -3.98 3.42
CA PHE A 122 5.48 -5.42 3.56
C PHE A 122 6.60 -5.95 2.65
N ARG A 123 6.69 -5.45 1.42
CA ARG A 123 7.72 -5.86 0.46
C ARG A 123 9.08 -5.26 0.79
N THR A 124 9.12 -3.96 1.05
CA THR A 124 10.35 -3.16 1.01
C THR A 124 10.99 -2.91 2.36
N GLN A 125 10.22 -2.94 3.45
CA GLN A 125 10.70 -2.55 4.78
C GLN A 125 10.88 -3.77 5.67
N LYS A 126 11.97 -3.81 6.44
CA LYS A 126 12.13 -4.79 7.53
C LYS A 126 11.36 -4.28 8.75
N THR A 127 10.22 -4.89 9.04
CA THR A 127 9.36 -4.53 10.17
C THR A 127 8.85 -5.79 10.86
N MET A 128 8.54 -5.71 12.15
CA MET A 128 7.96 -6.85 12.88
C MET A 128 6.67 -7.38 12.22
N LEU A 129 5.89 -6.48 11.61
CA LEU A 129 4.69 -6.88 10.86
C LEU A 129 5.05 -7.71 9.63
N LYS A 130 6.11 -7.36 8.90
CA LYS A 130 6.60 -8.16 7.77
C LYS A 130 7.00 -9.56 8.26
N ASP A 131 7.85 -9.63 9.28
CA ASP A 131 8.34 -10.91 9.81
C ASP A 131 7.19 -11.81 10.25
N PHE A 132 6.20 -11.24 10.94
CA PHE A 132 4.98 -11.94 11.34
C PHE A 132 4.16 -12.44 10.14
N LEU A 133 3.92 -11.58 9.14
CA LEU A 133 3.14 -11.95 7.94
C LEU A 133 3.87 -13.02 7.12
N GLU A 134 5.19 -12.93 6.99
CA GLU A 134 6.00 -13.94 6.31
C GLU A 134 5.97 -15.29 7.03
N ALA A 135 6.16 -15.28 8.36
CA ALA A 135 6.09 -16.49 9.17
C ALA A 135 4.70 -17.14 9.10
N LYS A 136 3.64 -16.33 9.16
CA LYS A 136 2.26 -16.82 9.21
C LYS A 136 1.75 -17.33 7.84
N TYR A 137 1.99 -16.57 6.77
CA TYR A 137 1.36 -16.82 5.47
C TYR A 137 2.33 -17.31 4.40
N CYS A 138 3.60 -16.92 4.48
CA CYS A 138 4.54 -17.15 3.38
C CYS A 138 5.29 -18.49 3.50
N LYS A 139 5.45 -19.08 4.69
CA LYS A 139 6.06 -20.43 4.89
C LYS A 139 7.27 -20.68 3.96
N MET A 140 8.19 -19.71 3.89
CA MET A 140 9.40 -19.73 3.05
C MET A 140 9.22 -19.62 1.51
N ALA A 141 8.05 -19.21 1.02
CA ALA A 141 7.90 -18.76 -0.36
C ALA A 141 7.84 -17.24 -0.42
N TYR A 142 8.21 -16.66 -1.57
CA TYR A 142 8.07 -15.23 -1.78
C TYR A 142 6.60 -14.80 -1.76
N PRO A 143 6.28 -13.61 -1.23
CA PRO A 143 4.91 -13.13 -1.12
C PRO A 143 4.10 -13.13 -2.43
N VAL A 144 4.73 -12.74 -3.54
CA VAL A 144 4.11 -12.64 -4.87
C VAL A 144 3.75 -14.02 -5.44
N ALA A 145 4.45 -15.07 -5.01
CA ALA A 145 4.15 -16.43 -5.44
C ALA A 145 2.98 -17.06 -4.66
N LYS A 146 2.47 -16.40 -3.61
CA LYS A 146 1.38 -16.95 -2.79
C LYS A 146 0.03 -16.70 -3.43
N LYS A 147 -0.86 -17.67 -3.24
CA LYS A 147 -2.29 -17.52 -3.51
C LYS A 147 -3.03 -17.55 -2.19
N TRP A 148 -4.10 -16.76 -2.11
CA TRP A 148 -4.99 -16.79 -0.96
C TRP A 148 -5.61 -18.19 -0.81
N SER A 149 -5.80 -18.62 0.44
CA SER A 149 -6.45 -19.89 0.78
C SER A 149 -7.57 -19.67 1.81
N TYR A 150 -8.58 -20.54 1.77
CA TYR A 150 -9.74 -20.45 2.65
C TYR A 150 -9.33 -20.48 4.13
N GLY A 151 -10.01 -19.69 4.96
CA GLY A 151 -9.71 -19.55 6.40
C GLY A 151 -8.57 -18.58 6.74
N GLN A 152 -7.87 -18.01 5.76
CA GLN A 152 -6.92 -16.94 6.01
C GLN A 152 -7.61 -15.61 6.32
N SER A 153 -6.93 -14.73 7.08
CA SER A 153 -7.54 -13.47 7.55
C SER A 153 -8.01 -12.56 6.42
N HIS A 154 -9.08 -11.79 6.65
CA HIS A 154 -9.57 -10.77 5.71
C HIS A 154 -8.51 -9.71 5.39
N THR A 155 -7.68 -9.33 6.37
CA THR A 155 -6.56 -8.40 6.14
C THR A 155 -5.55 -8.97 5.15
N TRP A 156 -5.24 -10.27 5.26
CA TRP A 156 -4.36 -10.95 4.30
C TRP A 156 -5.01 -11.04 2.92
N ARG A 157 -6.30 -11.38 2.84
CA ARG A 157 -7.05 -11.37 1.58
C ARG A 157 -6.99 -10.01 0.89
N ARG A 158 -7.32 -8.92 1.61
CA ARG A 158 -7.25 -7.54 1.09
C ARG A 158 -5.85 -7.18 0.59
N LEU A 159 -4.83 -7.66 1.30
CA LEU A 159 -3.43 -7.43 0.96
C LEU A 159 -3.00 -8.20 -0.31
N MET A 160 -3.54 -9.41 -0.53
CA MET A 160 -3.35 -10.17 -1.76
C MET A 160 -4.19 -9.61 -2.93
N ASP A 161 -5.39 -9.08 -2.66
CA ASP A 161 -6.23 -8.50 -3.70
C ASP A 161 -5.55 -7.25 -4.31
N ILE A 162 -4.98 -6.38 -3.45
CA ILE A 162 -4.27 -5.18 -3.92
C ILE A 162 -2.94 -5.51 -4.60
N GLU A 163 -2.30 -6.63 -4.26
CA GLU A 163 -1.02 -7.06 -4.82
C GLU A 163 -1.10 -7.13 -6.36
N ASN A 164 -2.15 -7.75 -6.90
CA ASN A 164 -2.37 -7.83 -8.35
C ASN A 164 -2.44 -6.46 -9.04
N VAL A 165 -2.85 -5.42 -8.33
CA VAL A 165 -2.96 -4.05 -8.86
C VAL A 165 -1.61 -3.34 -8.80
N VAL A 166 -0.85 -3.51 -7.72
CA VAL A 166 0.34 -2.69 -7.46
C VAL A 166 1.64 -3.35 -7.89
N GLN A 167 1.71 -4.68 -7.86
CA GLN A 167 2.92 -5.44 -8.11
C GLN A 167 3.55 -5.17 -9.49
N PRO A 168 2.78 -4.98 -10.59
CA PRO A 168 3.36 -4.61 -11.89
C PRO A 168 4.12 -3.28 -11.88
N TYR A 169 3.79 -2.37 -10.96
CA TYR A 169 4.38 -1.04 -10.86
C TYR A 169 5.54 -0.95 -9.85
N ILE A 170 5.87 -2.05 -9.17
CA ILE A 170 6.98 -2.12 -8.20
C ILE A 170 8.20 -2.70 -8.89
N PHE A 171 9.24 -1.89 -9.02
CA PHE A 171 10.52 -2.26 -9.61
C PHE A 171 11.62 -2.26 -8.55
N LEU A 172 12.67 -3.05 -8.76
CA LEU A 172 13.84 -3.03 -7.90
C LEU A 172 15.09 -2.69 -8.71
N ARG A 173 15.77 -1.63 -8.29
CA ARG A 173 17.11 -1.30 -8.77
C ARG A 173 18.12 -2.18 -8.05
N LEU A 174 18.92 -2.93 -8.81
CA LEU A 174 19.92 -3.84 -8.28
C LEU A 174 21.07 -3.10 -7.58
N GLY A 175 21.45 -3.64 -6.42
CA GLY A 175 22.66 -3.32 -5.67
C GLY A 175 23.39 -4.61 -5.31
N ASN A 176 23.23 -5.08 -4.08
CA ASN A 176 23.85 -6.29 -3.56
C ASN A 176 23.11 -7.60 -3.91
N GLY A 177 21.98 -7.54 -4.61
CA GLY A 177 21.27 -8.70 -5.15
C GLY A 177 20.52 -9.52 -4.10
N ASP A 178 20.14 -8.93 -2.97
CA ASP A 178 19.32 -9.56 -1.93
C ASP A 178 17.81 -9.50 -2.26
N VAL A 179 17.49 -9.79 -3.53
CA VAL A 179 16.15 -9.76 -4.10
C VAL A 179 15.88 -11.09 -4.80
N SER A 180 14.60 -11.46 -4.92
CA SER A 180 14.21 -12.70 -5.57
C SER A 180 14.60 -12.68 -7.04
N PHE A 181 15.32 -13.70 -7.50
CA PHE A 181 15.64 -13.82 -8.91
C PHE A 181 14.38 -13.99 -9.78
N TRP A 182 13.40 -14.76 -9.30
CA TRP A 182 12.24 -15.16 -10.09
C TRP A 182 11.00 -14.28 -9.88
N CYS A 183 10.78 -13.78 -8.66
CA CYS A 183 9.51 -13.16 -8.28
C CYS A 183 9.54 -11.63 -8.28
N ASP A 184 10.73 -11.03 -8.26
CA ASP A 184 10.88 -9.57 -8.18
C ASP A 184 11.16 -8.99 -9.57
N ASN A 185 10.62 -7.80 -9.85
CA ASN A 185 10.83 -7.11 -11.12
C ASN A 185 12.09 -6.25 -11.06
N TRP A 186 13.25 -6.90 -11.20
CA TRP A 186 14.55 -6.25 -11.21
C TRP A 186 15.11 -6.02 -12.62
N THR A 187 14.58 -6.71 -13.64
CA THR A 187 14.98 -6.59 -15.06
C THR A 187 14.18 -5.56 -15.84
N CYS A 188 13.16 -4.96 -15.22
CA CYS A 188 12.14 -4.12 -15.87
C CYS A 188 11.26 -4.83 -16.92
N LEU A 189 11.45 -6.14 -17.13
CA LEU A 189 10.62 -6.94 -18.04
C LEU A 189 9.39 -7.54 -17.34
N GLY A 190 9.30 -7.40 -16.01
CA GLY A 190 8.37 -8.13 -15.16
C GLY A 190 9.06 -9.25 -14.37
N ALA A 191 8.29 -10.00 -13.59
CA ALA A 191 8.81 -11.15 -12.85
C ALA A 191 9.25 -12.25 -13.83
N LEU A 192 10.50 -12.70 -13.73
CA LEU A 192 11.04 -13.73 -14.62
C LEU A 192 10.21 -15.02 -14.58
N ALA A 193 9.65 -15.39 -13.42
CA ALA A 193 8.74 -16.53 -13.29
C ALA A 193 7.53 -16.48 -14.23
N THR A 194 7.05 -15.29 -14.58
CA THR A 194 5.91 -15.10 -15.49
C THR A 194 6.35 -15.17 -16.95
N ILE A 195 7.57 -14.74 -17.26
CA ILE A 195 8.10 -14.63 -18.62
C ILE A 195 8.72 -15.95 -19.09
N THR A 196 9.28 -16.74 -18.17
CA THR A 196 9.91 -18.04 -18.47
C THR A 196 9.10 -19.19 -17.87
N PRO A 197 8.28 -19.89 -18.68
CA PRO A 197 7.43 -20.98 -18.20
C PRO A 197 8.21 -22.27 -17.85
N LEU A 198 9.49 -22.35 -18.21
CA LEU A 198 10.31 -23.56 -18.15
C LEU A 198 10.82 -23.94 -16.75
N ASN A 199 10.74 -23.05 -15.76
CA ASN A 199 11.25 -23.34 -14.41
C ASN A 199 10.15 -23.13 -13.37
N ARG A 200 9.75 -24.22 -12.69
CA ARG A 200 8.96 -24.08 -11.46
C ARG A 200 9.82 -23.23 -10.51
N ALA A 201 9.34 -22.04 -10.17
CA ALA A 201 9.92 -21.08 -9.23
C ALA A 201 10.03 -21.67 -7.81
N SER A 202 10.79 -22.75 -7.66
CA SER A 202 10.81 -23.62 -6.48
C SER A 202 12.06 -23.44 -5.63
N LYS A 203 13.04 -22.63 -6.07
CA LYS A 203 14.22 -22.33 -5.27
C LYS A 203 14.15 -20.88 -4.85
N ASN A 204 14.25 -20.68 -3.53
CA ASN A 204 14.39 -19.40 -2.87
C ASN A 204 15.78 -18.85 -3.22
N THR A 205 15.93 -18.42 -4.47
CA THR A 205 17.20 -18.03 -5.08
C THR A 205 17.23 -16.53 -5.25
N ASN A 206 18.28 -15.91 -4.74
CA ASN A 206 18.48 -14.47 -4.85
C ASN A 206 19.39 -14.12 -6.03
N VAL A 207 19.27 -12.89 -6.53
CA VAL A 207 20.07 -12.41 -7.67
C VAL A 207 21.58 -12.45 -7.37
N LYS A 208 21.98 -12.22 -6.11
CA LYS A 208 23.37 -12.31 -5.65
C LYS A 208 24.07 -13.63 -5.96
N GLU A 209 23.35 -14.73 -6.14
CA GLU A 209 23.92 -16.03 -6.50
C GLU A 209 24.42 -16.10 -7.95
N PHE A 210 23.98 -15.15 -8.78
CA PHE A 210 24.33 -14.98 -10.19
C PHE A 210 25.28 -13.79 -10.42
N MET A 211 25.64 -13.07 -9.36
CA MET A 211 26.54 -11.91 -9.39
C MET A 211 27.88 -12.29 -8.75
N HIS A 212 28.98 -11.76 -9.27
CA HIS A 212 30.29 -11.86 -8.63
C HIS A 212 31.23 -10.77 -9.12
N ASN A 213 31.81 -10.01 -8.17
CA ASN A 213 32.83 -8.98 -8.44
C ASN A 213 32.40 -7.98 -9.53
N GLY A 214 31.15 -7.53 -9.51
CA GLY A 214 30.61 -6.58 -10.50
C GLY A 214 30.30 -7.19 -11.86
N THR A 215 30.35 -8.51 -12.00
CA THR A 215 30.05 -9.22 -13.26
C THR A 215 28.97 -10.29 -13.08
N TRP A 216 28.27 -10.62 -14.17
CA TRP A 216 27.25 -11.66 -14.21
C TRP A 216 27.87 -13.03 -14.50
N ARG A 217 27.47 -14.07 -13.74
CA ARG A 217 27.84 -15.47 -13.96
C ARG A 217 27.07 -16.06 -15.14
N GLN A 218 27.61 -15.90 -16.35
CA GLN A 218 26.97 -16.34 -17.61
C GLN A 218 26.69 -17.86 -17.66
N ASP A 219 27.57 -18.65 -17.09
CA ASP A 219 27.47 -20.11 -16.98
C ASP A 219 26.15 -20.54 -16.32
N LYS A 220 25.74 -19.81 -15.27
CA LYS A 220 24.48 -20.08 -14.57
C LYS A 220 23.25 -19.54 -15.30
N LEU A 221 23.38 -18.47 -16.07
CA LEU A 221 22.25 -17.82 -16.75
C LEU A 221 21.85 -18.54 -18.05
N THR A 222 22.83 -19.01 -18.82
CA THR A 222 22.64 -19.63 -20.16
C THR A 222 21.73 -20.86 -20.14
N GLY A 223 21.70 -21.61 -19.03
CA GLY A 223 20.83 -22.78 -18.86
C GLY A 223 19.43 -22.47 -18.31
N LEU A 224 19.18 -21.26 -17.80
CA LEU A 224 17.95 -20.92 -17.07
C LEU A 224 17.03 -19.97 -17.83
N LEU A 225 17.59 -19.09 -18.66
CA LEU A 225 16.86 -18.00 -19.30
C LEU A 225 17.04 -18.02 -20.82
N PRO A 226 16.02 -17.57 -21.58
CA PRO A 226 16.16 -17.30 -23.00
C PRO A 226 17.25 -16.25 -23.31
N VAL A 227 17.91 -16.40 -24.47
CA VAL A 227 19.05 -15.56 -24.89
C VAL A 227 18.74 -14.06 -24.90
N ASN A 228 17.52 -13.67 -25.29
CA ASN A 228 17.08 -12.26 -25.28
C ASN A 228 17.06 -11.65 -23.87
N VAL A 229 16.64 -12.43 -22.86
CA VAL A 229 16.62 -11.98 -21.46
C VAL A 229 18.05 -11.88 -20.94
N ILE A 230 18.91 -12.85 -21.26
CA ILE A 230 20.33 -12.84 -20.88
C ILE A 230 21.04 -11.60 -21.43
N ASN A 231 20.83 -11.28 -22.71
CA ASN A 231 21.42 -10.09 -23.35
C ASN A 231 20.98 -8.79 -22.67
N THR A 232 19.77 -8.76 -22.10
CA THR A 232 19.28 -7.60 -21.34
C THR A 232 19.97 -7.52 -19.98
N ILE A 233 20.02 -8.64 -19.25
CA ILE A 233 20.68 -8.74 -17.93
C ILE A 233 22.16 -8.36 -18.03
N GLN A 234 22.88 -8.82 -19.05
CA GLN A 234 24.31 -8.53 -19.23
C GLN A 234 24.62 -7.04 -19.41
N LYS A 235 23.67 -6.25 -19.91
CA LYS A 235 23.81 -4.80 -20.06
C LYS A 235 23.50 -4.02 -18.79
N MET A 236 22.95 -4.68 -17.76
CA MET A 236 22.60 -4.03 -16.51
C MET A 236 23.84 -3.80 -15.66
N GLU A 237 24.02 -2.54 -15.24
CA GLU A 237 25.03 -2.14 -14.27
C GLU A 237 24.47 -2.25 -12.85
N PHE A 238 25.33 -2.64 -11.92
CA PHE A 238 24.99 -2.73 -10.50
C PHE A 238 26.22 -2.44 -9.62
N ASP A 239 25.97 -1.99 -8.40
CA ASP A 239 26.99 -1.72 -7.39
C ASP A 239 26.71 -2.59 -6.16
N GLU A 240 27.52 -3.64 -5.97
CA GLU A 240 27.38 -4.60 -4.86
C GLU A 240 27.54 -3.94 -3.48
N ARG A 241 28.11 -2.73 -3.41
CA ARG A 241 28.25 -1.96 -2.15
C ARG A 241 26.96 -1.29 -1.73
N ARG A 242 26.02 -1.07 -2.67
CA ARG A 242 24.72 -0.44 -2.41
C ARG A 242 23.68 -1.50 -2.10
N LYS A 243 22.67 -1.11 -1.32
CA LYS A 243 21.49 -1.96 -1.09
C LYS A 243 20.56 -1.87 -2.30
N ASP A 244 19.89 -2.98 -2.60
CA ASP A 244 18.80 -2.98 -3.58
C ASP A 244 17.73 -1.96 -3.19
N CYS A 245 17.22 -1.22 -4.17
CA CYS A 245 16.32 -0.09 -3.94
C CYS A 245 15.02 -0.28 -4.71
N PRO A 246 13.88 -0.46 -4.02
CA PRO A 246 12.58 -0.52 -4.67
C PRO A 246 12.10 0.87 -5.07
N TYR A 247 11.48 1.00 -6.25
CA TYR A 247 10.89 2.23 -6.73
C TYR A 247 9.56 1.97 -7.47
N TRP A 248 8.71 2.99 -7.52
CA TRP A 248 7.49 2.97 -8.33
C TRP A 248 7.81 3.50 -9.73
N LEU A 249 7.35 2.82 -10.76
CA LEU A 249 7.29 3.41 -12.09
C LEU A 249 5.93 4.09 -12.25
N THR A 250 5.93 5.42 -12.28
CA THR A 250 4.76 6.19 -12.72
C THR A 250 4.70 6.13 -14.24
N GLU A 251 3.54 5.94 -14.84
CA GLU A 251 3.38 5.95 -16.30
C GLU A 251 4.04 7.21 -16.90
N GLY A 252 5.00 7.00 -17.82
CA GLY A 252 5.58 8.04 -18.65
C GLY A 252 6.96 8.59 -18.22
N THR A 253 8.01 7.86 -18.61
CA THR A 253 9.28 8.43 -19.12
C THR A 253 9.73 7.60 -20.29
#